data_AF-A0A9P5Y724-F1
#
_entry.id   AF-A0A9P5Y724-F1
#
_cell.length_a   1.000
_cell.length_b   1.000
_cell.length_c   1.000
_cell.angle_alpha   90.00
_cell.angle_beta   90.00
_cell.angle_gamma   90.00
#
_symmetry.space_group_name_H-M   'P 1'
#
loop_
_entity.id
_entity.type
_entity.pdbx_description
1 polymer ?
#
loop_
_entity_poly.entity_id
_entity_poly.type
_entity_poly.pdbx_seq_one_letter_code
_entity_poly.pdbx_strand_id
1 'polypeptide(L)'
;MSISEDIRFQKHEIQTRSSQVTAAYDRIETTIARICEIHTHLQKSLSDALIRFPSNANKKYLSLNDLLATTIETSLIKLSLMRARAHQALYDFKSPTNPQASMSGAVSFAYATLKKEERRLDEEIRALNRQTEEYEVMLKLVDGEGGGFGQVVEDWTRVQKEKEECKRDLRRLGWTGD
;
A
#
# COMPACT_ATOMS: atom_id res chain seq x y z
N MET A 1 -31.24 -98.32 27.59
CA MET A 1 -32.10 -97.13 27.42
C MET A 1 -32.91 -97.32 26.15
N SER A 2 -34.21 -97.11 26.23
CA SER A 2 -35.13 -97.43 25.14
C SER A 2 -35.10 -96.32 24.08
N ILE A 3 -35.13 -96.68 22.80
CA ILE A 3 -35.20 -95.75 21.65
C ILE A 3 -36.33 -94.72 21.83
N SER A 4 -37.41 -95.11 22.52
CA SER A 4 -38.55 -94.23 22.85
C SER A 4 -38.19 -93.07 23.80
N GLU A 5 -37.26 -93.28 24.72
CA GLU A 5 -36.80 -92.25 25.67
C GLU A 5 -35.88 -91.24 24.97
N ASP A 6 -34.98 -91.71 24.10
CA ASP A 6 -34.10 -90.85 23.30
C ASP A 6 -34.90 -89.97 22.32
N ILE A 7 -35.93 -90.51 21.68
CA ILE A 7 -36.81 -89.73 20.80
C ILE A 7 -37.57 -88.64 21.58
N ARG A 8 -38.04 -88.94 22.80
CA ARG A 8 -38.71 -87.95 23.65
C ARG A 8 -37.76 -86.85 24.12
N PHE A 9 -36.52 -87.22 24.47
CA PHE A 9 -35.48 -86.27 24.84
C PHE A 9 -35.13 -85.34 23.69
N GLN A 10 -34.89 -85.87 22.49
CA GLN A 10 -34.62 -85.06 21.29
C GLN A 10 -35.80 -84.15 20.93
N LYS A 11 -37.04 -84.62 21.06
CA LYS A 11 -38.23 -83.78 20.82
C LYS A 11 -38.31 -82.61 21.79
N HIS A 12 -38.05 -82.84 23.08
CA HIS A 12 -38.00 -81.77 24.08
C HIS A 12 -36.86 -80.79 23.78
N GLU A 13 -35.70 -81.29 23.37
CA GLU A 13 -34.56 -80.46 23.02
C GLU A 13 -34.84 -79.58 21.79
N ILE A 14 -35.48 -80.14 20.76
CA ILE A 14 -35.94 -79.40 19.58
C ILE A 14 -36.97 -78.33 19.96
N GLN A 15 -37.94 -78.64 20.82
CA GLN A 15 -38.91 -77.64 21.30
C GLN A 15 -38.25 -76.53 22.11
N THR A 16 -37.26 -76.87 22.93
CA THR A 16 -36.51 -75.90 23.73
C THR A 16 -35.66 -75.00 22.83
N ARG A 17 -34.94 -75.57 21.86
CA ARG A 17 -34.17 -74.79 20.88
C ARG A 17 -35.08 -73.93 19.99
N SER A 18 -36.22 -74.47 19.55
CA SER A 18 -37.19 -73.70 18.75
C SER A 18 -37.72 -72.51 19.54
N SER A 19 -38.09 -72.69 20.81
CA SER A 19 -38.57 -71.57 21.64
C SER A 19 -37.48 -70.54 21.94
N GLN A 20 -36.22 -70.97 22.12
CA GLN A 20 -35.08 -70.06 22.23
C GLN A 20 -34.85 -69.25 20.95
N VAL A 21 -34.98 -69.89 19.78
CA VAL A 21 -34.87 -69.21 18.48
C VAL A 21 -35.99 -68.19 18.31
N THR A 22 -37.24 -68.54 18.62
CA THR A 22 -38.37 -67.60 18.58
C THR A 22 -38.13 -66.41 19.52
N ALA A 23 -37.71 -66.66 20.76
CA ALA A 23 -37.40 -65.60 21.73
C ALA A 23 -36.23 -64.70 21.29
N ALA A 24 -35.25 -65.24 20.55
CA ALA A 24 -34.18 -64.46 19.96
C ALA A 24 -34.67 -63.59 18.80
N TYR A 25 -35.55 -64.11 17.94
CA TYR A 25 -36.17 -63.34 16.87
C TYR A 25 -37.01 -62.17 17.41
N ASP A 26 -37.83 -62.40 18.43
CA ASP A 26 -38.64 -61.34 19.07
C ASP A 26 -37.75 -60.23 19.65
N ARG A 27 -36.61 -60.59 20.24
CA ARG A 27 -35.61 -59.61 20.75
C ARG A 27 -34.96 -58.81 19.62
N ILE A 28 -34.65 -59.46 18.50
CA ILE A 28 -34.08 -58.78 17.34
C ILE A 28 -35.12 -57.82 16.75
N GLU A 29 -36.36 -58.25 16.58
CA GLU A 29 -37.44 -57.43 16.02
C GLU A 29 -37.72 -56.20 16.90
N THR A 30 -37.82 -56.39 18.21
CA THR A 30 -38.00 -55.27 19.16
C THR A 30 -36.80 -54.31 19.15
N THR A 31 -35.58 -54.81 19.00
CA THR A 31 -34.39 -53.97 18.89
C THR A 31 -34.38 -53.17 17.60
N ILE A 32 -34.74 -53.79 16.47
CA ILE A 32 -34.86 -53.12 15.17
C ILE A 32 -35.92 -52.03 15.23
N ALA A 33 -37.11 -52.33 15.77
CA ALA A 33 -38.18 -51.37 15.93
C ALA A 33 -37.72 -50.13 16.74
N ARG A 34 -36.99 -50.37 17.84
CA ARG A 34 -36.45 -49.30 18.68
C ARG A 34 -35.38 -48.47 17.96
N ILE A 35 -34.51 -49.10 17.17
CA ILE A 35 -33.52 -48.39 16.35
C ILE A 35 -34.21 -47.51 15.32
N CYS A 36 -35.24 -48.03 14.63
CA CYS A 36 -36.01 -47.27 13.66
C CYS A 36 -36.70 -46.06 14.30
N GLU A 37 -37.31 -46.23 15.47
CA GLU A 37 -37.94 -45.13 16.21
C GLU A 37 -36.91 -44.05 16.60
N ILE A 38 -35.79 -44.44 17.20
CA ILE A 38 -34.70 -43.52 17.58
C ILE A 38 -34.17 -42.79 16.35
N HIS A 39 -33.98 -43.49 15.23
CA HIS A 39 -33.50 -42.90 13.98
C HIS A 39 -34.47 -41.83 13.47
N THR A 40 -35.77 -42.12 13.42
CA THR A 40 -36.77 -41.13 12.96
C THR A 40 -36.83 -39.90 13.87
N HIS A 41 -36.75 -40.10 15.19
CA HIS A 41 -36.74 -39.00 16.15
C HIS A 41 -35.47 -38.15 16.00
N LEU A 42 -34.30 -38.79 15.86
CA LEU A 42 -33.03 -38.10 15.67
C LEU A 42 -33.01 -37.31 14.35
N GLN A 43 -33.51 -37.91 13.26
CA GLN A 43 -33.60 -37.25 11.96
C GLN A 43 -34.52 -36.03 12.02
N LYS A 44 -35.66 -36.14 12.70
CA LYS A 44 -36.57 -35.00 12.91
C LYS A 44 -35.93 -33.89 13.75
N SER A 45 -35.28 -34.26 14.85
CA SER A 45 -34.57 -33.31 15.72
C SER A 45 -33.44 -32.60 14.97
N LEU A 46 -32.68 -33.34 14.14
CA LEU A 46 -31.62 -32.78 13.31
C LEU A 46 -32.18 -31.85 12.24
N SER A 47 -33.27 -32.20 11.56
CA SER A 47 -33.91 -31.31 10.58
C SER A 47 -34.42 -30.04 11.23
N ASP A 48 -35.06 -30.14 12.40
CA ASP A 48 -35.56 -28.98 13.14
C ASP A 48 -34.41 -28.07 13.60
N ALA A 49 -33.31 -28.65 14.08
CA ALA A 49 -32.10 -27.90 14.44
C ALA A 49 -31.48 -27.22 13.23
N LEU A 50 -31.35 -27.92 12.09
CA LEU A 50 -30.80 -27.38 10.85
C LEU A 50 -31.68 -26.29 10.23
N ILE A 51 -32.99 -26.27 10.50
CA ILE A 51 -33.85 -25.17 10.05
C ILE A 51 -33.75 -23.97 11.01
N ARG A 52 -33.73 -24.23 12.32
CA ARG A 52 -33.87 -23.20 13.36
C ARG A 52 -32.55 -22.48 13.68
N PHE A 53 -31.42 -23.16 13.67
CA PHE A 53 -30.13 -22.54 14.01
C PHE A 53 -29.62 -21.55 12.94
N PRO A 54 -29.50 -21.92 11.66
CA PRO A 54 -28.96 -21.01 10.66
C PRO A 54 -29.90 -19.83 10.38
N SER A 55 -31.22 -19.99 10.50
CA SER A 55 -32.16 -18.88 10.34
C SER A 55 -31.99 -17.81 11.42
N ASN A 56 -31.79 -18.22 12.68
CA ASN A 56 -31.54 -17.27 13.77
C ASN A 56 -30.13 -16.66 13.70
N ALA A 57 -29.13 -17.44 13.30
CA ALA A 57 -27.77 -16.92 13.09
C ALA A 57 -27.74 -15.91 11.94
N ASN A 58 -28.35 -16.21 10.79
CA ASN A 58 -28.43 -15.29 9.65
C ASN A 58 -29.18 -14.01 10.01
N LYS A 59 -30.30 -14.07 10.74
CA LYS A 59 -31.00 -12.86 11.19
C LYS A 59 -30.10 -11.97 12.05
N LYS A 60 -29.32 -12.56 12.97
CA LYS A 60 -28.35 -11.81 13.78
C LYS A 60 -27.26 -11.19 12.92
N TYR A 61 -26.66 -11.96 12.00
CA TYR A 61 -25.63 -11.43 11.10
C TYR A 61 -26.14 -10.29 10.21
N LEU A 62 -27.35 -10.42 9.65
CA LEU A 62 -27.98 -9.36 8.88
C LEU A 62 -28.17 -8.10 9.72
N SER A 63 -28.77 -8.22 10.92
CA SER A 63 -28.97 -7.07 11.80
C SER A 63 -27.66 -6.39 12.23
N LEU A 64 -26.59 -7.17 12.43
CA LEU A 64 -25.27 -6.66 12.78
C LEU A 64 -24.62 -5.96 11.59
N ASN A 65 -24.77 -6.50 10.39
CA ASN A 65 -24.30 -5.88 9.16
C ASN A 65 -25.04 -4.57 8.87
N ASP A 66 -26.36 -4.53 9.06
CA ASP A 66 -27.17 -3.31 8.91
C ASP A 66 -26.75 -2.25 9.93
N LEU A 67 -26.50 -2.65 11.18
CA LEU A 67 -25.99 -1.75 12.22
C LEU A 67 -24.60 -1.20 11.86
N LEU A 68 -23.70 -2.04 11.34
CA LEU A 68 -22.38 -1.61 10.90
C LEU A 68 -22.47 -0.67 9.70
N ALA A 69 -23.31 -0.97 8.69
CA ALA A 69 -23.52 -0.13 7.52
C ALA A 69 -24.04 1.25 7.93
N THR A 70 -25.09 1.29 8.76
CA THR A 70 -25.65 2.56 9.28
C THR A 70 -24.63 3.33 10.13
N THR A 71 -23.79 2.64 10.90
CA THR A 71 -22.71 3.29 11.68
C THR A 71 -21.65 3.91 10.77
N ILE A 72 -21.28 3.22 9.69
CA ILE A 72 -20.33 3.74 8.69
C ILE A 72 -20.94 4.95 7.99
N GLU A 73 -22.18 4.84 7.50
CA GLU A 73 -22.87 5.93 6.82
C GLU A 73 -23.02 7.16 7.72
N THR A 74 -23.46 6.99 8.97
CA THR A 74 -23.57 8.10 9.92
C THR A 74 -22.22 8.74 10.24
N SER A 75 -21.15 7.94 10.30
CA SER A 75 -19.78 8.45 10.48
C SER A 75 -19.31 9.24 9.26
N LEU A 76 -19.60 8.78 8.05
CA LEU A 76 -19.30 9.49 6.81
C LEU A 76 -20.08 10.82 6.71
N ILE A 77 -21.35 10.83 7.11
CA ILE A 77 -22.16 12.05 7.20
C ILE A 77 -21.56 13.04 8.22
N LYS A 78 -21.11 12.55 9.38
CA LYS A 78 -20.43 13.40 10.37
C LYS A 78 -19.13 14.00 9.83
N LEU A 79 -18.32 13.19 9.16
CA LEU A 79 -17.07 13.65 8.54
C LEU A 79 -17.33 14.66 7.42
N SER A 80 -18.32 14.43 6.58
CA SER A 80 -18.67 15.37 5.50
C SER A 80 -19.19 16.69 6.07
N LEU A 81 -19.96 16.67 7.15
CA LEU A 81 -20.39 17.87 7.87
C LEU A 81 -19.22 18.61 8.51
N MET A 82 -18.30 17.91 9.18
CA MET A 82 -17.11 18.53 9.76
C MET A 82 -16.24 19.18 8.67
N ARG A 83 -16.05 18.49 7.55
CA ARG A 83 -15.34 19.03 6.38
C ARG A 83 -16.03 20.28 5.84
N ALA A 84 -17.35 20.26 5.67
CA ALA A 84 -18.11 21.43 5.20
C ALA A 84 -17.97 22.62 6.16
N ARG A 85 -18.09 22.38 7.47
CA ARG A 85 -17.90 23.42 8.50
C ARG A 85 -16.48 23.97 8.50
N ALA A 86 -15.47 23.11 8.36
CA ALA A 86 -14.08 23.54 8.27
C ALA A 86 -13.84 24.38 7.00
N HIS A 87 -14.39 23.96 5.86
CA HIS A 87 -14.32 24.77 4.64
C HIS A 87 -14.99 26.12 4.79
N GLN A 88 -16.19 26.16 5.38
CA GLN A 88 -16.89 27.42 5.63
C GLN A 88 -16.10 28.32 6.59
N ALA A 89 -15.57 27.75 7.68
CA ALA A 89 -14.78 28.48 8.67
C ALA A 89 -13.42 28.96 8.13
N LEU A 90 -12.86 28.31 7.12
CA LEU A 90 -11.58 28.70 6.53
C LEU A 90 -11.78 29.62 5.32
N TYR A 91 -12.59 29.23 4.34
CA TYR A 91 -12.70 29.92 3.06
C TYR A 91 -13.82 30.97 3.01
N ASP A 92 -14.93 30.72 3.70
CA ASP A 92 -16.08 31.64 3.77
C ASP A 92 -16.05 32.56 5.01
N PHE A 93 -14.98 32.48 5.81
CA PHE A 93 -14.79 33.40 6.92
C PHE A 93 -14.63 34.83 6.39
N LYS A 94 -15.63 35.67 6.70
CA LYS A 94 -15.61 37.10 6.45
C LYS A 94 -15.26 37.79 7.75
N SER A 95 -14.17 38.56 7.76
CA SER A 95 -13.82 39.38 8.92
C SER A 95 -14.97 40.36 9.22
N PRO A 96 -15.41 40.50 10.48
CA PRO A 96 -16.45 41.45 10.85
C PRO A 96 -16.05 42.91 10.56
N THR A 97 -14.74 43.19 10.51
CA THR A 97 -14.18 44.52 10.23
C THR A 97 -14.03 44.77 8.72
N ASN A 98 -13.90 43.73 7.91
CA ASN A 98 -13.79 43.86 6.45
C ASN A 98 -14.41 42.63 5.73
N PRO A 99 -15.69 42.72 5.29
CA PRO A 99 -16.41 41.62 4.66
C PRO A 99 -15.83 41.12 3.33
N GLN A 100 -14.94 41.91 2.71
CA GLN A 100 -14.27 41.60 1.45
C GLN A 100 -12.95 40.84 1.65
N ALA A 101 -12.41 40.82 2.88
CA ALA A 101 -11.21 40.08 3.21
C ALA A 101 -11.57 38.63 3.56
N SER A 102 -11.75 37.79 2.53
CA SER A 102 -11.87 36.34 2.69
C SER A 102 -10.50 35.67 2.58
N MET A 103 -10.33 34.52 3.24
CA MET A 103 -9.12 33.70 3.10
C MET A 103 -8.90 33.26 1.64
N SER A 104 -9.98 33.01 0.89
CA SER A 104 -9.90 32.74 -0.55
C SER A 104 -9.32 33.91 -1.34
N GLY A 105 -9.65 35.15 -0.95
CA GLY A 105 -9.03 36.37 -1.47
C GLY A 105 -7.55 36.47 -1.10
N ALA A 106 -7.20 36.18 0.15
CA ALA A 106 -5.80 36.21 0.60
C ALA A 106 -4.93 35.17 -0.12
N VAL A 107 -5.41 33.94 -0.30
CA VAL A 107 -4.71 32.87 -1.01
C VAL A 107 -4.56 33.19 -2.49
N SER A 108 -5.60 33.71 -3.15
CA SER A 108 -5.51 34.10 -4.56
C SER A 108 -4.58 35.30 -4.79
N PHE A 109 -4.56 36.27 -3.87
CA PHE A 109 -3.61 37.38 -3.89
C PHE A 109 -2.17 36.91 -3.69
N ALA A 110 -1.92 36.02 -2.71
CA ALA A 110 -0.60 35.43 -2.49
C ALA A 110 -0.12 34.65 -3.71
N TYR A 111 -1.00 33.84 -4.33
CA TYR A 111 -0.70 33.12 -5.56
C TYR A 111 -0.35 34.07 -6.72
N ALA A 112 -1.13 35.13 -6.90
CA ALA A 112 -0.87 36.13 -7.94
C ALA A 112 0.48 36.85 -7.72
N THR A 113 0.84 37.12 -6.46
CA THR A 113 2.12 37.73 -6.08
C THR A 113 3.28 36.80 -6.39
N LEU A 114 3.20 35.53 -5.98
CA LEU A 114 4.20 34.51 -6.28
C LEU A 114 4.39 34.31 -7.79
N LYS A 115 3.29 34.31 -8.56
CA LYS A 115 3.36 34.18 -10.02
C LYS A 115 3.97 35.39 -10.70
N LYS A 116 3.83 36.57 -10.11
CA LYS A 116 4.52 37.79 -10.57
C LYS A 116 6.02 37.71 -10.26
N GLU A 117 6.39 37.22 -9.08
CA GLU A 117 7.78 37.00 -8.70
C GLU A 117 8.45 35.94 -9.59
N GLU A 118 7.78 34.84 -9.87
CA GLU A 118 8.23 33.79 -10.80
C GLU A 118 8.61 34.39 -12.17
N ARG A 119 7.72 35.19 -12.76
CA ARG A 119 8.00 35.86 -14.05
C ARG A 119 9.18 36.81 -13.97
N ARG A 120 9.32 37.56 -12.86
CA ARG A 120 10.45 38.46 -12.67
C ARG A 120 11.76 37.69 -12.59
N LEU A 121 11.79 36.58 -11.85
CA LEU A 121 12.96 35.72 -11.73
C LEU A 121 13.32 35.07 -13.07
N ASP A 122 12.34 34.66 -13.87
CA ASP A 122 12.58 34.16 -15.23
C ASP A 122 13.22 35.21 -16.14
N GLU A 123 12.78 36.46 -16.05
CA GLU A 123 13.38 37.58 -16.79
C GLU A 123 14.82 37.85 -16.34
N GLU A 124 15.07 37.83 -15.02
CA GLU A 124 16.41 37.95 -14.44
C GLU A 124 17.32 36.81 -14.92
N ILE A 125 16.88 35.55 -14.86
CA ILE A 125 17.64 34.39 -15.34
C ILE A 125 18.01 34.55 -16.82
N ARG A 126 17.07 34.99 -17.66
CA ARG A 126 17.36 35.23 -19.08
C ARG A 126 18.39 36.34 -19.29
N ALA A 127 18.34 37.41 -18.49
CA ALA A 127 19.32 38.49 -18.56
C ALA A 127 20.71 38.01 -18.13
N LEU A 128 20.80 37.26 -17.03
CA LEU A 128 22.06 36.66 -16.57
C LEU A 128 22.64 35.66 -17.56
N ASN A 129 21.80 34.83 -18.19
CA ASN A 129 22.26 33.89 -19.22
C ASN A 129 22.88 34.62 -20.40
N ARG A 130 22.27 35.72 -20.88
CA ARG A 130 22.86 36.55 -21.94
C ARG A 130 24.21 37.13 -21.53
N GLN A 131 24.31 37.68 -20.33
CA GLN A 131 25.60 38.19 -19.83
C GLN A 131 26.64 37.08 -19.73
N THR A 132 26.24 35.89 -19.30
CA THR A 132 27.14 34.72 -19.20
C THR A 132 27.61 34.28 -20.58
N GLU A 133 26.71 34.23 -21.57
CA GLU A 133 27.06 33.95 -22.97
C GLU A 133 28.01 35.02 -23.54
N GLU A 134 27.77 36.31 -23.27
CA GLU A 134 28.66 37.40 -23.67
C GLU A 134 30.06 37.25 -23.05
N TYR A 135 30.15 36.92 -21.76
CA TYR A 135 31.41 36.65 -21.09
C TYR A 135 32.10 35.40 -21.63
N GLU A 136 31.35 34.33 -21.93
CA GLU A 136 31.89 33.11 -22.52
C GLU A 136 32.43 33.36 -23.92
N VAL A 137 31.76 34.18 -24.74
CA VAL A 137 32.24 34.60 -26.06
C VAL A 137 33.49 35.46 -25.93
N MET A 138 33.52 36.41 -24.98
CA MET A 138 34.70 37.23 -24.72
C MET A 138 35.88 36.38 -24.25
N LEU A 139 35.65 35.43 -23.35
CA LEU A 139 36.68 34.48 -22.91
C LEU A 139 37.16 33.62 -24.08
N LYS A 140 36.26 33.07 -24.92
CA LYS A 140 36.66 32.33 -26.14
C LYS A 140 37.41 33.19 -27.16
N LEU A 141 37.19 34.51 -27.19
CA LEU A 141 37.94 35.41 -28.06
C LEU A 141 39.36 35.65 -27.52
N VAL A 142 39.52 35.74 -26.20
CA VAL A 142 40.81 35.93 -25.53
C VAL A 142 41.61 34.62 -25.46
N ASP A 143 40.92 33.51 -25.18
CA ASP A 143 41.45 32.14 -24.98
C ASP A 143 41.11 31.18 -26.15
N GLY A 144 40.86 31.68 -27.37
CA GLY A 144 40.52 30.83 -28.52
C GLY A 144 41.56 29.74 -28.82
N GLU A 145 41.34 28.92 -29.85
CA GLU A 145 42.22 27.78 -30.25
C GLU A 145 43.71 28.12 -30.49
N GLY A 146 44.10 29.40 -30.40
CA GLY A 146 45.48 29.86 -30.30
C GLY A 146 45.62 31.16 -29.48
N GLY A 147 44.95 31.25 -28.32
CA GLY A 147 44.90 32.45 -27.47
C GLY A 147 46.28 33.03 -27.16
N GLY A 148 46.41 34.36 -27.31
CA GLY A 148 47.69 35.08 -27.19
C GLY A 148 48.39 34.91 -25.83
N PHE A 149 47.66 34.56 -24.77
CA PHE A 149 48.26 34.22 -23.47
C PHE A 149 49.10 32.94 -23.55
N GLY A 150 48.61 31.90 -24.23
CA GLY A 150 49.35 30.67 -24.48
C GLY A 150 50.62 30.92 -25.29
N GLN A 151 50.52 31.74 -26.35
CA GLN A 151 51.66 32.14 -27.17
C GLN A 151 52.69 32.98 -26.39
N VAL A 152 52.24 33.89 -25.52
CA VAL A 152 53.12 34.68 -24.66
C VAL A 152 53.86 33.79 -23.66
N VAL A 153 53.19 32.77 -23.11
CA VAL A 153 53.84 31.78 -22.22
C VAL A 153 54.83 30.91 -22.99
N GLU A 154 54.49 30.44 -24.19
CA GLU A 154 55.43 29.70 -25.05
C GLU A 154 56.65 30.56 -25.45
N ASP A 155 56.44 31.80 -25.89
CA ASP A 155 57.53 32.70 -26.25
C ASP A 155 58.41 33.03 -25.04
N TRP A 156 57.82 33.21 -23.85
CA TRP A 156 58.58 33.45 -22.62
C TRP A 156 59.42 32.24 -22.22
N THR A 157 58.86 31.03 -22.30
CA THR A 157 59.59 29.79 -22.00
C THR A 157 60.72 29.55 -23.02
N ARG A 158 60.51 29.86 -24.31
CA ARG A 158 61.55 29.82 -25.34
C ARG A 158 62.70 30.78 -25.02
N VAL A 159 62.40 32.04 -24.73
CA VAL A 159 63.41 33.06 -24.39
C VAL A 159 64.21 32.68 -23.14
N GLN A 160 63.57 32.10 -22.12
CA GLN A 160 64.30 31.62 -20.94
C GLN A 160 65.26 30.47 -21.27
N LYS A 161 64.84 29.54 -22.13
CA LYS A 161 65.69 28.44 -22.58
C LYS A 161 66.90 28.96 -23.36
N GLU A 162 66.68 29.86 -24.31
CA GLU A 162 67.74 30.51 -25.09
C GLU A 162 68.69 31.32 -24.19
N LYS A 163 68.17 32.02 -23.18
CA LYS A 163 68.99 32.75 -22.21
C LYS A 163 69.86 31.81 -21.38
N GLU A 164 69.33 30.67 -20.94
CA GLU A 164 70.10 29.66 -20.19
C GLU A 164 71.09 28.88 -21.06
N GLU A 165 70.81 28.70 -22.36
CA GLU A 165 71.75 28.18 -23.34
C GLU A 165 72.87 29.18 -23.62
N CYS A 166 72.54 30.45 -23.85
CA CYS A 166 73.50 31.54 -23.99
C CYS A 166 74.39 31.68 -22.74
N LYS A 167 73.83 31.62 -21.53
CA LYS A 167 74.62 31.57 -20.29
C LYS A 167 75.52 30.35 -20.21
N ARG A 168 75.09 29.18 -20.71
CA ARG A 168 75.94 27.97 -20.74
C ARG A 168 77.08 28.12 -21.74
N ASP A 169 76.80 28.68 -22.91
CA ASP A 169 77.83 28.91 -23.94
C ASP A 169 78.81 30.01 -23.54
N LEU A 170 78.33 31.09 -22.92
CA LEU A 170 79.21 32.10 -22.34
C LEU A 170 80.10 31.51 -21.24
N ARG A 171 79.58 30.63 -20.37
CA ARG A 171 80.40 29.87 -19.42
C ARG A 171 81.45 28.98 -20.10
N ARG A 172 81.11 28.33 -21.22
CA ARG A 172 82.07 27.52 -22.02
C ARG A 172 83.15 28.38 -22.68
N LEU A 173 82.83 29.63 -23.02
CA LEU A 173 83.77 30.62 -23.54
C LEU A 173 84.60 31.30 -22.44
N GLY A 174 84.50 30.83 -21.19
CA GLY A 174 85.28 31.34 -20.06
C GLY A 174 84.69 32.57 -19.39
N TRP A 175 83.45 32.95 -19.73
CA TRP A 175 82.75 34.04 -19.06
C TRP A 175 82.05 33.53 -17.80
N THR A 176 82.70 33.70 -16.66
CA THR A 176 82.07 33.64 -15.33
C THR A 176 81.53 35.03 -15.01
N GLY A 177 80.34 35.32 -15.52
CA GLY A 177 79.65 36.59 -15.24
C GLY A 177 79.34 36.74 -13.75
N ASP A 178 79.78 37.84 -13.16
CA ASP A 178 79.07 38.48 -12.03
C ASP A 178 77.75 39.09 -12.54
#